data_AF-A0A0R1VYP9-F1
#
_entry.id   AF-A0A0R1VYP9-F1
#
_cell.length_a   1.000
_cell.length_b   1.000
_cell.length_c   1.000
_cell.angle_alpha   90.00
_cell.angle_beta   90.00
_cell.angle_gamma   90.00
#
_symmetry.space_group_name_H-M   'P 1'
#
loop_
_entity.id
_entity.type
_entity.pdbx_description
1 polymer ?
#
loop_
_entity_poly.entity_id
_entity_poly.type
_entity_poly.pdbx_seq_one_letter_code
_entity_poly.pdbx_strand_id
1 'polypeptide(L)'
;MEKENVLSWLKKQLFSNWKAFEIGYTIVLICLQVGVYVIAPNSIIGMLSGIFGVLCLIYGMKGRKISFIFGFIQCLAMTYVAWISHAYGSFAMDIIYVISQPIGWFMWGRDQKTRSFNQRTRNSLFIASFIAWGIGWYVLAQLHGQLPYFDSINFVVSLIAQVLYILKFTENWALWIVVNGANIIYWGILAVQAINGTTSLGSLGASLSQVALQAALLFNSAYAVKVWSSGEADNEGGTNDKNDNN
;
A
#
# COMPACT_ATOMS: atom_id res chain seq x y z
N MET A 1 38.02 -1.45 2.99
CA MET A 1 36.64 -1.15 2.56
C MET A 1 36.10 -2.35 1.82
N GLU A 2 35.44 -3.25 2.54
CA GLU A 2 34.74 -4.36 1.88
C GLU A 2 33.40 -3.81 1.38
N LYS A 3 33.17 -3.82 0.06
CA LYS A 3 31.83 -3.52 -0.47
C LYS A 3 30.88 -4.53 0.15
N GLU A 4 29.88 -4.08 0.89
CA GLU A 4 28.84 -4.97 1.40
C GLU A 4 28.32 -5.82 0.23
N ASN A 5 28.41 -7.14 0.35
CA ASN A 5 27.93 -8.04 -0.68
C ASN A 5 26.40 -7.88 -0.78
N VAL A 6 25.85 -7.86 -2.00
CA VAL A 6 24.40 -7.79 -2.23
C VAL A 6 23.65 -8.84 -1.41
N LEU A 7 24.23 -10.04 -1.24
CA LEU A 7 23.64 -11.11 -0.44
C LEU A 7 23.52 -10.73 1.05
N SER A 8 24.54 -10.10 1.63
CA SER A 8 24.51 -9.68 3.04
C SER A 8 23.52 -8.54 3.26
N TRP A 9 23.47 -7.58 2.32
CA TRP A 9 22.46 -6.52 2.35
C TRP A 9 21.04 -7.08 2.27
N LEU A 10 20.78 -7.99 1.32
CA LEU A 10 19.48 -8.66 1.18
C LEU A 10 19.09 -9.41 2.46
N LYS A 11 20.02 -10.13 3.07
CA LYS A 11 19.77 -10.84 4.33
C LYS A 11 19.36 -9.87 5.44
N LYS A 12 20.05 -8.73 5.56
CA LYS A 12 19.71 -7.67 6.53
C LYS A 12 18.33 -7.07 6.27
N GLN A 13 17.99 -6.80 5.01
CA GLN A 13 16.68 -6.26 4.64
C GLN A 13 15.54 -7.22 4.96
N LEU A 14 15.74 -8.50 4.65
CA LEU A 14 14.67 -9.49 4.71
C LEU A 14 14.47 -10.05 6.12
N PHE A 15 15.53 -10.28 6.89
CA PHE A 15 15.45 -11.17 8.06
C PHE A 15 15.94 -10.58 9.40
N SER A 16 16.51 -9.37 9.41
CA SER A 16 16.99 -8.77 10.67
C SER A 16 15.89 -7.99 11.41
N ASN A 17 15.97 -7.93 12.74
CA ASN A 17 15.15 -7.06 13.61
C ASN A 17 13.61 -7.23 13.49
N TRP A 18 13.14 -8.47 13.39
CA TRP A 18 11.72 -8.80 13.39
C TRP A 18 11.22 -9.23 14.77
N LYS A 19 10.04 -8.75 15.17
CA LYS A 19 9.32 -9.24 16.34
C LYS A 19 8.58 -10.53 15.96
N ALA A 20 8.47 -11.48 16.89
CA ALA A 20 7.74 -12.73 16.66
C ALA A 20 6.28 -12.49 16.21
N PHE A 21 5.62 -11.49 16.79
CA PHE A 21 4.30 -11.03 16.37
C PHE A 21 4.25 -10.64 14.89
N GLU A 22 5.26 -9.89 14.42
CA GLU A 22 5.31 -9.40 13.03
C GLU A 22 5.46 -10.52 12.02
N ILE A 23 6.30 -11.49 12.35
CA ILE A 23 6.46 -12.71 11.54
C ILE A 23 5.13 -13.48 11.51
N GLY A 24 4.52 -13.69 12.68
CA GLY A 24 3.28 -14.44 12.82
C GLY A 24 2.14 -13.85 12.00
N TYR A 25 1.87 -12.55 12.14
CA TYR A 25 0.77 -11.95 11.38
C TYR A 25 1.11 -11.82 9.89
N THR A 26 2.38 -11.60 9.49
CA THR A 26 2.78 -11.61 8.07
C THR A 26 2.44 -12.94 7.41
N ILE A 27 2.75 -14.06 8.08
CA ILE A 27 2.40 -15.41 7.59
C ILE A 27 0.89 -15.54 7.44
N VAL A 28 0.11 -15.12 8.44
CA VAL A 28 -1.36 -15.15 8.38
C VAL A 28 -1.89 -14.35 7.20
N LEU A 29 -1.36 -13.14 6.97
CA LEU A 29 -1.78 -12.29 5.86
C LEU A 29 -1.44 -12.88 4.49
N ILE A 30 -0.28 -13.53 4.35
CA ILE A 30 0.10 -14.26 3.12
C ILE A 30 -0.81 -15.49 2.92
N CYS A 31 -1.04 -16.26 3.98
CA CYS A 31 -1.96 -17.40 3.94
C CYS A 31 -3.38 -16.99 3.58
N LEU A 32 -3.83 -15.81 4.01
CA LEU A 32 -5.12 -15.24 3.59
C LEU A 32 -5.18 -15.04 2.07
N GLN A 33 -4.13 -14.50 1.44
CA GLN A 33 -4.10 -14.30 -0.01
C GLN A 33 -4.17 -15.62 -0.77
N VAL A 34 -3.43 -16.64 -0.30
CA VAL A 34 -3.45 -17.98 -0.88
C VAL A 34 -4.80 -18.66 -0.66
N GLY A 35 -5.39 -18.54 0.54
CA GLY A 35 -6.69 -19.11 0.87
C GLY A 35 -7.81 -18.57 0.00
N VAL A 36 -7.81 -17.26 -0.28
CA VAL A 36 -8.78 -16.65 -1.21
C VAL A 36 -8.59 -17.18 -2.63
N TYR A 37 -7.35 -17.33 -3.08
CA TYR A 37 -7.08 -17.92 -4.39
C TYR A 37 -7.55 -19.38 -4.49
N VAL A 38 -7.39 -20.19 -3.44
CA VAL A 38 -7.90 -21.57 -3.42
C VAL A 38 -9.43 -21.63 -3.54
N ILE A 39 -10.14 -20.67 -2.92
CA ILE A 39 -11.60 -20.58 -2.99
C ILE A 39 -12.07 -20.08 -4.37
N ALA A 40 -11.35 -19.13 -4.97
CA ALA A 40 -11.68 -18.52 -6.25
C ALA A 40 -10.44 -18.43 -7.16
N PRO A 41 -10.02 -19.55 -7.80
CA PRO A 41 -8.73 -19.67 -8.49
C PRO A 41 -8.65 -18.98 -9.86
N ASN A 42 -9.63 -18.14 -10.19
CA ASN A 42 -9.74 -17.49 -11.49
C ASN A 42 -8.87 -16.22 -11.65
N SER A 43 -7.99 -15.91 -10.69
CA SER A 43 -7.07 -14.77 -10.80
C SER A 43 -5.73 -15.00 -10.09
N ILE A 44 -4.79 -15.65 -10.78
CA ILE A 44 -3.40 -15.78 -10.31
C ILE A 44 -2.77 -14.40 -10.10
N ILE A 45 -3.05 -13.46 -11.00
CA ILE A 45 -2.52 -12.09 -10.92
C ILE A 45 -3.07 -11.37 -9.68
N GLY A 46 -4.34 -11.61 -9.31
CA GLY A 46 -4.93 -11.11 -8.07
C GLY A 46 -4.27 -11.68 -6.82
N MET A 47 -3.90 -12.97 -6.83
CA MET A 47 -3.13 -13.57 -5.73
C MET A 47 -1.72 -12.96 -5.62
N LEU A 48 -1.02 -12.82 -6.75
CA LEU A 48 0.32 -12.23 -6.77
C LEU A 48 0.29 -10.77 -6.30
N SER A 49 -0.67 -9.97 -6.76
CA SER A 49 -0.83 -8.59 -6.26
C SER A 49 -1.11 -8.57 -4.76
N GLY A 50 -1.92 -9.50 -4.24
CA GLY A 50 -2.14 -9.71 -2.82
C GLY A 50 -0.84 -9.97 -2.05
N ILE A 51 -0.08 -10.98 -2.45
CA ILE A 51 1.16 -11.40 -1.76
C ILE A 51 2.19 -10.27 -1.80
N PHE A 52 2.47 -9.71 -2.97
CA PHE A 52 3.45 -8.64 -3.11
C PHE A 52 3.02 -7.34 -2.44
N GLY A 53 1.71 -7.06 -2.38
CA GLY A 53 1.18 -5.92 -1.64
C GLY A 53 1.32 -6.06 -0.13
N VAL A 54 1.05 -7.26 0.41
CA VAL A 54 1.34 -7.57 1.83
C VAL A 54 2.82 -7.36 2.11
N LEU A 55 3.72 -7.96 1.31
CA LEU A 55 5.16 -7.81 1.50
C LEU A 55 5.59 -6.33 1.44
N CYS A 56 5.18 -5.60 0.39
CA CYS A 56 5.46 -4.18 0.22
C CYS A 56 5.16 -3.40 1.50
N LEU A 57 3.96 -3.58 2.04
CA LEU A 57 3.48 -2.82 3.18
C LEU A 57 4.13 -3.24 4.50
N ILE A 58 4.42 -4.53 4.69
CA ILE A 58 5.13 -5.05 5.87
C ILE A 58 6.56 -4.51 5.94
N TYR A 59 7.27 -4.56 4.82
CA TYR A 59 8.62 -3.98 4.71
C TYR A 59 8.58 -2.45 4.79
N GLY A 60 7.55 -1.82 4.23
CA GLY A 60 7.34 -0.37 4.28
C GLY A 60 7.08 0.13 5.69
N MET A 61 6.26 -0.58 6.46
CA MET A 61 6.05 -0.34 7.88
C MET A 61 7.37 -0.40 8.65
N LYS A 62 8.24 -1.36 8.33
CA LYS A 62 9.58 -1.46 8.92
C LYS A 62 10.57 -0.40 8.42
N GLY A 63 10.17 0.48 7.52
CA GLY A 63 11.06 1.48 6.92
C GLY A 63 12.11 0.87 5.97
N ARG A 64 11.92 -0.36 5.49
CA ARG A 64 12.88 -1.08 4.64
C ARG A 64 12.76 -0.65 3.19
N LYS A 65 13.91 -0.38 2.57
CA LYS A 65 13.99 0.02 1.17
C LYS A 65 13.50 -1.06 0.20
N ILE A 66 13.64 -2.34 0.57
CA ILE A 66 13.15 -3.48 -0.23
C ILE A 66 11.63 -3.43 -0.47
N SER A 67 10.88 -2.68 0.36
CA SER A 67 9.45 -2.41 0.17
C SER A 67 9.13 -1.97 -1.26
N PHE A 68 9.92 -1.08 -1.85
CA PHE A 68 9.67 -0.55 -3.19
C PHE A 68 9.82 -1.60 -4.31
N ILE A 69 10.63 -2.63 -4.10
CA ILE A 69 10.75 -3.73 -5.07
C ILE A 69 9.45 -4.56 -5.06
N PHE A 70 8.97 -4.92 -3.88
CA PHE A 70 7.70 -5.62 -3.73
C PHE A 70 6.53 -4.76 -4.21
N GLY A 71 6.54 -3.46 -3.88
CA GLY A 71 5.55 -2.49 -4.34
C GLY A 71 5.53 -2.34 -5.86
N PHE A 72 6.68 -2.36 -6.52
CA PHE A 72 6.73 -2.29 -7.98
C PHE A 72 6.05 -3.48 -8.65
N ILE A 73 6.31 -4.70 -8.16
CA ILE A 73 5.67 -5.92 -8.66
C ILE A 73 4.16 -5.88 -8.39
N GLN A 74 3.77 -5.48 -7.17
CA GLN A 74 2.36 -5.32 -6.80
C GLN A 74 1.65 -4.32 -7.72
N CYS A 75 2.18 -3.10 -7.89
CA CYS A 75 1.52 -2.05 -8.65
C CYS A 75 1.38 -2.41 -10.13
N LEU A 76 2.34 -3.14 -10.72
CA LEU A 76 2.19 -3.66 -12.07
C LEU A 76 1.04 -4.68 -12.18
N ALA A 77 0.95 -5.60 -11.23
CA ALA A 77 -0.16 -6.57 -11.18
C ALA A 77 -1.51 -5.87 -10.97
N MET A 78 -1.56 -4.85 -10.10
CA MET A 78 -2.75 -4.05 -9.83
C MET A 78 -3.18 -3.22 -11.03
N THR A 79 -2.24 -2.58 -11.73
CA THR A 79 -2.49 -1.86 -12.98
C THR A 79 -3.21 -2.77 -13.99
N TYR A 80 -2.74 -4.01 -14.14
CA TYR A 80 -3.39 -4.97 -15.02
C TYR A 80 -4.81 -5.35 -14.56
N VAL A 81 -5.00 -5.62 -13.26
CA VAL A 81 -6.33 -5.96 -12.70
C VAL A 81 -7.32 -4.80 -12.86
N ALA A 82 -6.87 -3.57 -12.60
CA ALA A 82 -7.67 -2.37 -12.74
C ALA A 82 -8.06 -2.13 -14.21
N TRP A 83 -7.13 -2.36 -15.15
CA TRP A 83 -7.40 -2.25 -16.58
C TRP A 83 -8.50 -3.21 -17.04
N ILE A 84 -8.38 -4.51 -16.75
CA ILE A 84 -9.38 -5.50 -17.19
C ILE A 84 -10.74 -5.31 -16.53
N SER A 85 -10.76 -4.75 -15.31
CA SER A 85 -12.00 -4.47 -14.56
C SER A 85 -12.60 -3.11 -14.89
N HIS A 86 -11.99 -2.34 -15.81
CA HIS A 86 -12.39 -0.98 -16.19
C HIS A 86 -12.47 -0.02 -14.99
N ALA A 87 -11.67 -0.27 -13.95
CA ALA A 87 -11.55 0.58 -12.77
C ALA A 87 -10.56 1.72 -13.06
N TYR A 88 -10.97 2.69 -13.88
CA TYR A 88 -10.07 3.72 -14.43
C TYR A 88 -9.38 4.60 -13.37
N GLY A 89 -10.06 4.91 -12.26
CA GLY A 89 -9.48 5.67 -11.15
C GLY A 89 -8.32 4.93 -10.48
N SER A 90 -8.55 3.65 -10.17
CA SER A 90 -7.50 2.75 -9.64
C SER A 90 -6.38 2.55 -10.64
N PHE A 91 -6.69 2.36 -11.93
CA PHE A 91 -5.69 2.21 -12.98
C PHE A 91 -4.75 3.42 -13.09
N ALA A 92 -5.30 4.64 -13.12
CA ALA A 92 -4.50 5.86 -13.17
C ALA A 92 -3.62 6.01 -11.93
N MET A 93 -4.16 5.68 -10.74
CA MET A 93 -3.38 5.72 -9.50
C MET A 93 -2.27 4.66 -9.48
N ASP A 94 -2.53 3.45 -9.98
CA ASP A 94 -1.53 2.39 -10.03
C ASP A 94 -0.35 2.74 -10.95
N ILE A 95 -0.60 3.44 -12.07
CA ILE A 95 0.48 4.00 -12.91
C ILE A 95 1.33 4.99 -12.11
N ILE A 96 0.70 5.90 -11.36
CA ILE A 96 1.41 6.83 -10.49
C ILE A 96 2.24 6.05 -9.46
N TYR A 97 1.68 4.99 -8.87
CA TYR A 97 2.43 4.16 -7.94
C TYR A 97 3.64 3.51 -8.58
N VAL A 98 3.50 2.91 -9.78
CA VAL A 98 4.62 2.31 -10.54
C VAL A 98 5.75 3.33 -10.72
N ILE A 99 5.44 4.56 -11.14
CA ILE A 99 6.43 5.64 -11.30
C ILE A 99 7.03 6.05 -9.95
N SER A 100 6.24 6.02 -8.89
CA SER A 100 6.67 6.44 -7.56
C SER A 100 7.62 5.44 -6.88
N GLN A 101 7.60 4.14 -7.24
CA GLN A 101 8.45 3.14 -6.56
C GLN A 101 9.96 3.40 -6.76
N PRO A 102 10.47 3.67 -7.98
CA PRO A 102 11.87 4.05 -8.16
C PRO A 102 12.25 5.34 -7.43
N ILE A 103 11.34 6.32 -7.39
CA ILE A 103 11.54 7.59 -6.67
C ILE A 103 11.68 7.32 -5.18
N GLY A 104 10.76 6.54 -4.60
CA GLY A 104 10.79 6.16 -3.20
C GLY A 104 12.06 5.39 -2.84
N TRP A 105 12.45 4.41 -3.67
CA TRP A 105 13.73 3.70 -3.51
C TRP A 105 14.90 4.67 -3.43
N PHE A 106 14.99 5.64 -4.34
CA PHE A 106 16.06 6.61 -4.33
C PHE A 106 16.05 7.52 -3.09
N MET A 107 14.89 8.05 -2.72
CA MET A 107 14.75 8.98 -1.60
C MET A 107 15.01 8.31 -0.25
N TRP A 108 14.50 7.09 -0.03
CA TRP A 108 14.74 6.32 1.19
C TRP A 108 16.19 5.86 1.33
N GLY A 109 16.93 5.75 0.22
CA GLY A 109 18.38 5.53 0.28
C GLY A 109 19.16 6.71 0.86
N ARG A 110 18.59 7.92 0.87
CA ARG A 110 19.26 9.14 1.34
C ARG A 110 18.79 9.61 2.70
N ASP A 111 17.55 9.31 3.06
CA ASP A 111 16.99 9.64 4.36
C ASP A 111 16.64 8.38 5.15
N GLN A 112 17.17 8.30 6.36
CA GLN A 112 17.02 7.14 7.22
C GLN A 112 15.93 7.34 8.28
N LYS A 113 15.51 8.57 8.57
CA LYS A 113 14.59 8.85 9.68
C LYS A 113 13.19 9.21 9.21
N THR A 114 12.21 8.80 10.00
CA THR A 114 10.83 9.25 9.89
C THR A 114 10.68 10.68 10.39
N ARG A 115 9.66 11.35 9.87
CA ARG A 115 9.34 12.76 10.15
C ARG A 115 7.88 12.85 10.58
N SER A 116 7.54 13.80 11.44
CA SER A 116 6.14 14.03 11.85
C SER A 116 5.79 15.49 11.75
N PHE A 117 4.55 15.80 11.42
CA PHE A 117 4.06 17.17 11.47
C PHE A 117 3.71 17.59 12.90
N ASN A 118 3.77 18.90 13.15
CA ASN A 118 3.14 19.45 14.35
C ASN A 118 1.60 19.32 14.26
N GLN A 119 0.92 19.44 15.40
CA GLN A 119 -0.54 19.26 15.49
C GLN A 119 -1.33 20.14 14.51
N ARG A 120 -0.93 21.41 14.35
CA ARG A 120 -1.65 22.38 13.50
C ARG A 120 -1.54 21.98 12.03
N THR A 121 -0.34 21.66 11.56
CA THR A 121 -0.10 21.20 10.18
C THR A 121 -0.80 19.88 9.92
N ARG A 122 -0.80 18.96 10.90
CA ARG A 122 -1.51 17.69 10.80
C ARG A 122 -3.03 17.89 10.63
N ASN A 123 -3.64 18.76 11.44
CA ASN A 123 -5.07 19.07 11.30
C ASN A 123 -5.37 19.72 9.93
N SER A 124 -4.52 20.65 9.50
CA SER A 124 -4.62 21.30 8.18
C SER A 124 -4.52 20.29 7.03
N LEU A 125 -3.62 19.30 7.14
CA LEU A 125 -3.47 18.21 6.17
C LEU A 125 -4.75 17.40 6.03
N PHE A 126 -5.39 16.99 7.14
CA PHE A 126 -6.63 16.21 7.08
C PHE A 126 -7.79 17.03 6.51
N ILE A 127 -7.92 18.31 6.89
CA ILE A 127 -8.94 19.21 6.33
C ILE A 127 -8.70 19.41 4.83
N ALA A 128 -7.46 19.68 4.41
CA ALA A 128 -7.12 19.85 3.01
C ALA A 128 -7.37 18.57 2.20
N SER A 129 -7.05 17.39 2.76
CA SER A 129 -7.32 16.10 2.13
C SER A 129 -8.82 15.85 1.95
N PHE A 130 -9.63 16.21 2.96
CA PHE A 130 -11.09 16.11 2.89
C PHE A 130 -11.69 17.05 1.83
N ILE A 131 -11.23 18.30 1.76
CA ILE A 131 -11.65 19.27 0.74
C ILE A 131 -11.23 18.79 -0.65
N ALA A 132 -9.98 18.34 -0.81
CA ALA A 132 -9.47 17.84 -2.08
C ALA A 132 -10.25 16.61 -2.57
N TRP A 133 -10.63 15.71 -1.66
CA TRP A 133 -11.54 14.61 -1.97
C TRP A 133 -12.91 15.12 -2.46
N GLY A 134 -13.53 16.10 -1.79
CA GLY A 134 -14.81 16.66 -2.24
C GLY A 134 -14.74 17.27 -3.65
N ILE A 135 -13.65 17.97 -3.96
CA ILE A 135 -13.39 18.53 -5.31
C ILE A 135 -13.19 17.40 -6.32
N GLY A 136 -12.37 16.40 -5.99
CA GLY A 136 -12.11 15.25 -6.86
C GLY A 136 -13.39 14.47 -7.17
N TRP A 137 -14.25 14.26 -6.18
CA TRP A 137 -15.56 13.64 -6.38
C TRP A 137 -16.42 14.45 -7.34
N TYR A 138 -16.54 15.77 -7.14
CA TYR A 138 -17.33 16.62 -8.03
C TYR A 138 -16.90 16.50 -9.49
N VAL A 139 -15.58 16.49 -9.75
CA VAL A 139 -15.01 16.34 -11.10
C VAL A 139 -15.28 14.94 -11.66
N LEU A 140 -15.00 13.88 -10.89
CA LEU A 140 -15.18 12.50 -11.34
C LEU A 140 -16.66 12.14 -11.56
N ALA A 141 -17.58 12.77 -10.84
CA ALA A 141 -19.01 12.60 -11.06
C ALA A 141 -19.45 13.06 -12.46
N GLN A 142 -18.73 14.01 -13.08
CA GLN A 142 -18.98 14.44 -14.46
C GLN A 142 -18.49 13.43 -15.50
N LEU A 143 -17.67 12.44 -15.10
CA LEU A 143 -17.09 11.43 -15.99
C LEU A 143 -17.90 10.12 -16.04
N HIS A 144 -19.11 10.09 -15.45
CA HIS A 144 -20.00 8.92 -15.43
C HIS A 144 -19.36 7.62 -14.86
N GLY A 145 -18.38 7.75 -13.96
CA GLY A 145 -17.81 6.59 -13.25
C GLY A 145 -18.84 5.87 -12.38
N GLN A 146 -18.65 4.57 -12.13
CA GLN A 146 -19.61 3.77 -11.36
C GLN A 146 -19.74 4.22 -9.90
N LEU A 147 -18.62 4.57 -9.26
CA LEU A 147 -18.58 4.98 -7.85
C LEU A 147 -17.65 6.20 -7.65
N PRO A 148 -18.03 7.39 -8.19
CA PRO A 148 -17.13 8.54 -8.27
C PRO A 148 -16.58 9.03 -6.93
N TYR A 149 -17.33 8.80 -5.85
CA TYR A 149 -16.93 9.16 -4.49
C TYR A 149 -15.78 8.28 -3.97
N PHE A 150 -15.82 6.96 -4.23
CA PHE A 150 -14.74 6.03 -3.89
C PHE A 150 -13.54 6.21 -4.83
N ASP A 151 -13.80 6.41 -6.12
CA ASP A 151 -12.74 6.67 -7.11
C ASP A 151 -11.93 7.92 -6.74
N SER A 152 -12.59 8.96 -6.20
CA SER A 152 -11.88 10.15 -5.73
C SER A 152 -11.00 9.91 -4.51
N ILE A 153 -11.45 9.09 -3.53
CA ILE A 153 -10.60 8.70 -2.39
C ILE A 153 -9.36 7.96 -2.91
N ASN A 154 -9.59 6.99 -3.80
CA ASN A 154 -8.55 6.13 -4.37
C ASN A 154 -7.52 6.87 -5.21
N PHE A 155 -7.86 8.05 -5.73
CA PHE A 155 -6.93 8.88 -6.47
C PHE A 155 -6.31 9.98 -5.60
N VAL A 156 -7.14 10.87 -5.04
CA VAL A 156 -6.67 12.10 -4.38
C VAL A 156 -6.02 11.80 -3.03
N VAL A 157 -6.70 11.06 -2.16
CA VAL A 157 -6.19 10.77 -0.80
C VAL A 157 -4.98 9.85 -0.89
N SER A 158 -5.04 8.88 -1.78
CA SER A 158 -3.93 7.99 -2.16
C SER A 158 -2.69 8.74 -2.65
N LEU A 159 -2.84 9.75 -3.51
CA LEU A 159 -1.72 10.55 -3.99
C LEU A 159 -1.04 11.30 -2.84
N ILE A 160 -1.82 11.92 -1.96
CA ILE A 160 -1.30 12.60 -0.77
C ILE A 160 -0.58 11.60 0.14
N ALA A 161 -1.20 10.44 0.41
CA ALA A 161 -0.62 9.38 1.23
C ALA A 161 0.72 8.89 0.65
N GLN A 162 0.81 8.71 -0.66
CA GLN A 162 2.03 8.26 -1.33
C GLN A 162 3.16 9.28 -1.26
N VAL A 163 2.85 10.55 -1.49
CA VAL A 163 3.84 11.63 -1.36
C VAL A 163 4.40 11.67 0.06
N LEU A 164 3.52 11.60 1.08
CA LEU A 164 3.95 11.57 2.47
C LEU A 164 4.76 10.32 2.82
N TYR A 165 4.38 9.16 2.27
CA TYR A 165 5.10 7.90 2.47
C TYR A 165 6.53 7.96 1.91
N ILE A 166 6.69 8.45 0.67
CA ILE A 166 8.01 8.62 0.05
C ILE A 166 8.88 9.62 0.84
N LEU A 167 8.26 10.66 1.38
CA LEU A 167 8.91 11.66 2.23
C LEU A 167 9.09 11.23 3.70
N LYS A 168 8.74 9.99 4.04
CA LYS A 168 8.83 9.40 5.39
C LYS A 168 8.05 10.16 6.47
N PHE A 169 6.93 10.80 6.12
CA PHE A 169 6.04 11.43 7.10
C PHE A 169 5.11 10.42 7.77
N THR A 170 5.09 10.36 9.11
CA THR A 170 4.30 9.39 9.89
C THR A 170 2.80 9.45 9.63
N GLU A 171 2.28 10.62 9.27
CA GLU A 171 0.87 10.87 8.96
C GLU A 171 0.36 10.11 7.73
N ASN A 172 1.27 9.61 6.86
CA ASN A 172 0.90 8.83 5.68
C ASN A 172 -0.01 7.63 6.05
N TRP A 173 0.29 6.93 7.14
CA TRP A 173 -0.43 5.72 7.54
C TRP A 173 -1.88 5.98 7.91
N ALA A 174 -2.17 7.15 8.48
CA ALA A 174 -3.55 7.54 8.79
C ALA A 174 -4.38 7.75 7.51
N LEU A 175 -3.77 8.30 6.45
CA LEU A 175 -4.42 8.39 5.15
C LEU A 175 -4.61 7.01 4.52
N TRP A 176 -3.63 6.11 4.65
CA TRP A 176 -3.76 4.73 4.19
C TRP A 176 -4.88 3.95 4.89
N ILE A 177 -5.13 4.19 6.19
CA ILE A 177 -6.29 3.63 6.89
C ILE A 177 -7.60 4.03 6.18
N VAL A 178 -7.75 5.30 5.81
CA VAL A 178 -8.94 5.80 5.10
C VAL A 178 -9.06 5.17 3.71
N VAL A 179 -7.97 5.14 2.95
CA VAL A 179 -7.92 4.57 1.60
C VAL A 179 -8.25 3.08 1.62
N ASN A 180 -7.62 2.30 2.51
CA ASN A 180 -7.84 0.85 2.58
C ASN A 180 -9.27 0.53 3.03
N GLY A 181 -9.82 1.29 3.98
CA GLY A 181 -11.21 1.16 4.40
C GLY A 181 -12.20 1.41 3.25
N ALA A 182 -11.98 2.47 2.47
CA ALA A 182 -12.77 2.76 1.28
C ALA A 182 -12.66 1.65 0.22
N ASN A 183 -11.45 1.11 0.01
CA ASN A 183 -11.23 0.03 -0.96
C ASN A 183 -11.88 -1.30 -0.55
N ILE A 184 -11.94 -1.64 0.74
CA ILE A 184 -12.69 -2.81 1.22
C ILE A 184 -14.15 -2.72 0.78
N ILE A 185 -14.76 -1.54 0.92
CA ILE A 185 -16.15 -1.32 0.52
C ILE A 185 -16.29 -1.38 -1.00
N TYR A 186 -15.43 -0.69 -1.74
CA TYR A 186 -15.44 -0.66 -3.21
C TYR A 186 -15.35 -2.07 -3.81
N TRP A 187 -14.33 -2.83 -3.43
CA TRP A 187 -14.12 -4.19 -3.94
C TRP A 187 -15.15 -5.18 -3.39
N GLY A 188 -15.70 -4.93 -2.19
CA GLY A 188 -16.82 -5.69 -1.65
C GLY A 188 -18.10 -5.55 -2.48
N ILE A 189 -18.41 -4.33 -2.93
CA ILE A 189 -19.53 -4.07 -3.85
C ILE A 189 -19.32 -4.84 -5.17
N LEU A 190 -18.12 -4.76 -5.77
CA LEU A 190 -17.82 -5.50 -7.00
C LEU A 190 -17.90 -7.01 -6.82
N ALA A 191 -17.46 -7.55 -5.67
CA ALA A 191 -17.60 -8.96 -5.37
C ALA A 191 -19.07 -9.39 -5.28
N VAL A 192 -19.93 -8.62 -4.63
CA VAL A 192 -21.37 -8.89 -4.55
C VAL A 192 -22.02 -8.80 -5.93
N GLN A 193 -21.67 -7.81 -6.74
CA GLN A 193 -22.17 -7.69 -8.11
C GLN A 193 -21.76 -8.89 -8.98
N ALA A 194 -20.52 -9.39 -8.81
CA ALA A 194 -20.04 -10.57 -9.51
C ALA A 194 -20.79 -11.85 -9.07
N ILE A 195 -21.08 -12.01 -7.77
CA ILE A 195 -21.86 -13.14 -7.24
C ILE A 195 -23.30 -13.12 -7.81
N ASN A 196 -23.90 -11.94 -7.87
CA ASN A 196 -25.28 -11.78 -8.34
C ASN A 196 -25.40 -11.75 -9.87
N GLY A 197 -24.29 -11.81 -10.60
CA GLY A 197 -24.27 -11.76 -12.07
C GLY A 197 -24.70 -10.41 -12.65
N THR A 198 -24.70 -9.33 -11.85
CA THR A 198 -25.13 -7.99 -12.29
C THR A 198 -24.03 -7.23 -13.03
N THR A 199 -22.80 -7.75 -13.03
CA THR A 199 -21.68 -7.21 -13.78
C THR A 199 -20.91 -8.34 -14.46
N SER A 200 -20.46 -8.11 -15.69
CA SER A 200 -19.54 -8.99 -16.41
C SER A 200 -18.09 -8.47 -16.36
N LEU A 201 -17.83 -7.41 -15.60
CA LEU A 201 -16.53 -6.77 -15.48
C LEU A 201 -15.69 -7.45 -14.39
N GLY A 202 -14.46 -7.84 -14.75
CA GLY A 202 -13.54 -8.51 -13.82
C GLY A 202 -13.96 -9.94 -13.47
N SER A 203 -13.43 -10.45 -12.36
CA SER A 203 -13.76 -11.80 -11.86
C SER A 203 -14.02 -11.78 -10.36
N LEU A 204 -14.82 -12.74 -9.88
CA LEU A 204 -15.11 -12.88 -8.45
C LEU A 204 -13.83 -13.04 -7.63
N GLY A 205 -12.90 -13.90 -8.07
CA GLY A 205 -11.65 -14.11 -7.34
C GLY A 205 -10.76 -12.89 -7.36
N ALA A 206 -10.70 -12.11 -8.46
CA ALA A 206 -9.99 -10.84 -8.46
C ALA A 206 -10.56 -9.89 -7.40
N SER A 207 -11.88 -9.74 -7.34
CA SER A 207 -12.54 -8.86 -6.37
C SER A 207 -12.32 -9.33 -4.93
N LEU A 208 -12.45 -10.63 -4.65
CA LEU A 208 -12.20 -11.21 -3.33
C LEU A 208 -10.73 -11.08 -2.91
N SER A 209 -9.78 -11.29 -3.83
CA SER A 209 -8.36 -11.04 -3.57
C SER A 209 -8.11 -9.59 -3.20
N GLN A 210 -8.79 -8.64 -3.86
CA GLN A 210 -8.67 -7.23 -3.49
C GLN A 210 -9.27 -6.94 -2.12
N VAL A 211 -10.45 -7.46 -1.79
CA VAL A 211 -11.01 -7.29 -0.43
C VAL A 211 -10.04 -7.81 0.63
N ALA A 212 -9.47 -8.99 0.42
CA ALA A 212 -8.52 -9.60 1.35
C ALA A 212 -7.20 -8.82 1.46
N LEU A 213 -6.67 -8.32 0.34
CA LEU A 213 -5.51 -7.44 0.33
C LEU A 213 -5.81 -6.17 1.14
N GLN A 214 -6.90 -5.46 0.84
CA GLN A 214 -7.22 -4.18 1.46
C GLN A 214 -7.49 -4.32 2.96
N ALA A 215 -8.09 -5.44 3.39
CA ALA A 215 -8.20 -5.79 4.81
C ALA A 215 -6.83 -6.01 5.48
N ALA A 216 -5.91 -6.72 4.80
CA ALA A 216 -4.54 -6.90 5.26
C ALA A 216 -3.79 -5.54 5.35
N LEU A 217 -3.96 -4.68 4.34
CA LEU A 217 -3.36 -3.36 4.31
C LEU A 217 -3.90 -2.46 5.42
N LEU A 218 -5.20 -2.52 5.70
CA LEU A 218 -5.86 -1.77 6.77
C LEU A 218 -5.36 -2.20 8.15
N PHE A 219 -5.27 -3.51 8.42
CA PHE A 219 -4.74 -4.02 9.68
C PHE A 219 -3.31 -3.54 9.92
N ASN A 220 -2.45 -3.68 8.90
CA ASN A 220 -1.05 -3.31 9.06
C ASN A 220 -0.85 -1.79 9.06
N SER A 221 -1.64 -0.99 8.34
CA SER A 221 -1.53 0.47 8.42
C SER A 221 -1.83 0.99 9.83
N ALA A 222 -2.79 0.38 10.54
CA ALA A 222 -3.04 0.69 11.95
C ALA A 222 -1.83 0.36 12.85
N TYR A 223 -1.19 -0.80 12.67
CA TYR A 223 0.02 -1.14 13.40
C TYR A 223 1.21 -0.25 13.00
N ALA A 224 1.30 0.14 11.72
CA ALA A 224 2.38 0.97 11.19
C ALA A 224 2.39 2.39 11.75
N VAL A 225 1.22 2.96 12.08
CA VAL A 225 1.13 4.22 12.85
C VAL A 225 1.95 4.12 14.13
N LYS A 226 1.82 3.01 14.88
CA LYS A 226 2.58 2.79 16.12
C LYS A 226 4.07 2.62 15.83
N VAL A 227 4.44 1.79 14.86
CA VAL A 227 5.85 1.52 14.51
C VAL A 227 6.56 2.81 14.10
N TRP A 228 5.96 3.62 13.22
CA TRP A 228 6.56 4.87 12.75
C TRP A 228 6.58 5.96 13.82
N SER A 229 5.52 6.10 14.62
CA SER A 229 5.49 7.11 15.70
C SER A 229 6.48 6.80 16.84
N SER A 230 6.84 5.53 17.04
CA SER A 230 7.85 5.11 18.00
C SER A 230 9.30 5.24 17.49
N GLY A 231 9.51 5.58 16.21
CA GLY A 231 10.82 5.62 15.58
C GLY A 231 11.41 4.25 15.23
N GLU A 232 10.67 3.14 15.48
CA GLU A 232 11.12 1.78 15.16
C GLU A 232 11.38 1.56 13.67
N ALA A 233 10.79 2.37 12.79
CA ALA A 233 11.02 2.31 11.33
C ALA A 233 12.30 3.02 10.90
N ASP A 234 12.92 3.82 11.76
CA ASP A 234 14.13 4.57 11.43
C ASP A 234 15.31 3.63 11.13
N ASN A 235 16.23 4.11 10.29
CA ASN A 235 17.43 3.38 9.88
C ASN A 235 17.12 1.99 9.34
N GLU A 236 16.06 1.90 8.53
CA GLU A 236 15.55 0.66 7.97
C GLU A 236 15.28 -0.38 9.06
N GLY A 237 14.49 -0.02 10.07
CA GLY A 237 14.18 -0.94 11.17
C GLY A 237 15.38 -1.25 12.05
N GLY A 238 16.30 -0.30 12.20
CA GLY A 238 17.53 -0.44 12.97
C GLY A 238 18.57 -1.39 12.36
N THR A 239 18.55 -1.63 11.05
CA THR A 239 19.58 -2.46 10.39
C THR A 239 20.68 -1.68 9.71
N ASN A 240 20.47 -0.38 9.55
CA ASN A 240 21.44 0.53 8.97
C ASN A 240 22.13 1.30 10.11
N ASP A 241 23.02 0.65 10.84
CA ASP A 241 23.82 1.31 11.86
C ASP A 241 24.89 2.18 11.19
N LYS A 242 24.85 3.49 11.45
CA LYS A 242 25.91 4.43 11.06
C LYS A 242 27.24 4.22 11.81
N ASN A 243 27.45 3.07 12.46
CA ASN A 243 28.75 2.72 13.05
C ASN A 243 29.74 2.14 12.03
N ASP A 244 29.34 1.96 10.77
CA ASP A 244 30.26 1.57 9.68
C ASP A 244 31.00 2.75 9.03
N ASN A 245 30.87 3.98 9.56
CA ASN A 245 31.48 5.19 9.00
C ASN A 245 32.13 6.11 10.05
N ASN A 246 33.11 5.62 10.79
CA ASN A 246 34.12 6.48 11.43
C ASN A 246 35.50 5.85 11.38
#